data_AF-A0A1Q7UFM9-F1
#
_entry.id   AF-A0A1Q7UFM9-F1
#
_cell.length_a   1.000
_cell.length_b   1.000
_cell.length_c   1.000
_cell.angle_alpha   90.00
_cell.angle_beta   90.00
_cell.angle_gamma   90.00
#
_symmetry.space_group_name_H-M   'P 1'
#
loop_
_entity.id
_entity.type
_entity.pdbx_description
1 polymer ?
#
loop_
_entity_poly.entity_id
_entity_poly.type
_entity_poly.pdbx_seq_one_letter_code
_entity_poly.pdbx_strand_id
1 'polypeptide(L)'
;MVRSHHERWDGSGYPDALAGEQIPIAARIFALVDAMDAMTTDRPYRRARPWEEATDEILAQAGKQFDPHIVATFAQREARMRRIAEELPETG
;
A
#
# COMPACT_ATOMS: atom_id res chain seq x y z
N MET A 1 14.77 2.30 -7.01
CA MET A 1 13.51 1.87 -6.36
C MET A 1 13.37 2.32 -4.91
N VAL A 2 14.46 2.67 -4.20
CA VAL A 2 14.43 3.14 -2.79
C VAL A 2 14.20 4.67 -2.62
N ARG A 3 14.09 5.47 -3.69
CA ARG A 3 13.92 6.94 -3.55
C ARG A 3 12.48 7.45 -3.63
N SER A 4 11.60 6.74 -4.33
CA SER A 4 10.27 7.28 -4.69
C SER A 4 9.09 6.61 -4.01
N HIS A 5 9.30 5.68 -3.06
CA HIS A 5 8.20 5.09 -2.28
C HIS A 5 7.73 6.00 -1.13
N HIS A 6 8.50 7.05 -0.82
CA HIS A 6 8.09 8.14 0.08
C HIS A 6 7.34 9.26 -0.66
N GLU A 7 7.19 9.16 -1.99
CA GLU A 7 6.32 10.04 -2.76
C GLU A 7 4.86 9.71 -2.45
N ARG A 8 4.05 10.75 -2.28
CA ARG A 8 2.61 10.63 -2.01
C ARG A 8 1.86 11.09 -3.24
N TRP A 9 0.74 10.43 -3.54
CA TRP A 9 -0.09 10.78 -4.70
C TRP A 9 -0.50 12.27 -4.72
N ASP A 10 -0.77 12.85 -3.55
CA ASP A 10 -1.12 14.26 -3.35
C ASP A 10 0.06 15.24 -3.54
N GLY A 11 1.27 14.76 -3.82
CA GLY A 11 2.47 15.59 -3.98
C GLY A 11 3.07 16.10 -2.67
N SER A 12 2.58 15.65 -1.51
CA SER A 12 3.16 15.98 -0.20
C SER A 12 4.31 15.05 0.22
N GLY A 13 4.71 14.15 -0.66
CA GLY A 13 5.84 13.24 -0.46
C GLY A 13 7.19 13.91 -0.74
N TYR A 14 8.26 13.15 -0.49
CA TYR A 14 9.64 13.59 -0.70
C TYR A 14 10.45 12.42 -1.30
N PRO A 15 11.59 12.67 -1.97
CA PRO A 15 12.36 13.92 -2.12
C PRO A 15 12.00 14.80 -3.33
N ASP A 16 11.28 14.28 -4.32
CA ASP A 16 11.04 14.94 -5.61
C ASP A 16 9.65 15.62 -5.68
N ALA A 17 8.79 15.40 -4.68
CA ALA A 17 7.43 15.96 -4.56
C ALA A 17 6.58 15.70 -5.82
N LEU A 18 6.74 14.51 -6.39
CA LEU A 18 6.01 14.08 -7.57
C LEU A 18 4.55 13.85 -7.20
N ALA A 19 3.64 14.38 -8.00
CA ALA A 19 2.20 14.23 -7.78
C ALA A 19 1.58 13.40 -8.90
N GLY A 20 0.56 12.61 -8.55
CA GLY A 20 -0.26 11.89 -9.51
C GLY A 20 0.53 10.98 -10.45
N GLU A 21 0.30 11.16 -11.75
CA GLU A 21 0.87 10.33 -12.81
C GLU A 21 2.36 10.57 -13.06
N GLN A 22 2.95 11.62 -12.47
CA GLN A 22 4.40 11.85 -12.51
C GLN A 22 5.16 10.78 -11.73
N ILE A 23 4.49 10.13 -10.76
CA ILE A 23 5.03 8.98 -10.05
C ILE A 23 4.96 7.75 -10.99
N PRO A 24 6.08 7.04 -11.24
CA PRO A 24 6.07 5.83 -12.04
C PRO A 24 5.04 4.82 -11.53
N ILE A 25 4.28 4.18 -12.43
CA ILE A 25 3.22 3.23 -12.05
C ILE A 25 3.73 2.12 -11.11
N ALA A 26 4.95 1.64 -11.35
CA ALA A 26 5.58 0.64 -10.48
C ALA A 26 5.78 1.14 -9.04
N ALA A 27 6.15 2.41 -8.85
CA ALA A 27 6.31 3.01 -7.53
C ALA A 27 4.97 3.20 -6.83
N ARG A 28 3.91 3.57 -7.57
CA ARG A 28 2.54 3.69 -7.02
C ARG A 28 1.98 2.35 -6.54
N ILE A 29 2.19 1.29 -7.32
CA ILE A 29 1.80 -0.07 -6.93
C ILE A 29 2.60 -0.52 -5.71
N PHE A 30 3.93 -0.31 -5.75
CA PHE A 30 4.81 -0.71 -4.65
C PHE A 30 4.46 -0.01 -3.34
N ALA A 31 4.13 1.29 -3.36
CA ALA A 31 3.74 2.04 -2.17
C ALA A 31 2.48 1.45 -1.49
N LEU A 32 1.49 1.00 -2.28
CA LEU A 32 0.30 0.35 -1.73
C LEU A 32 0.64 -1.01 -1.09
N VAL A 33 1.43 -1.83 -1.80
CA VAL A 33 1.81 -3.17 -1.33
C VAL A 33 2.69 -3.11 -0.07
N ASP A 34 3.66 -2.19 -0.03
CA ASP A 34 4.54 -1.96 1.12
C ASP A 34 3.74 -1.49 2.34
N ALA A 35 2.77 -0.59 2.15
CA ALA A 35 1.89 -0.15 3.23
C ALA A 35 1.00 -1.28 3.76
N MET A 36 0.48 -2.12 2.86
CA MET A 36 -0.33 -3.29 3.23
C MET A 36 0.49 -4.28 4.07
N ASP A 37 1.65 -4.68 3.56
CA ASP A 37 2.58 -5.58 4.27
C ASP A 37 2.98 -5.01 5.64
N ALA A 38 3.37 -3.72 5.69
CA ALA A 38 3.72 -3.07 6.95
C ALA A 38 2.56 -2.98 7.96
N MET A 39 1.30 -3.09 7.51
CA MET A 39 0.12 -3.15 8.38
C MET A 39 -0.23 -4.58 8.80
N THR A 40 -0.06 -5.56 7.91
CA THR A 40 -0.48 -6.96 8.13
C THR A 40 0.61 -7.86 8.71
N THR A 41 1.85 -7.38 8.81
CA THR A 41 2.98 -8.17 9.32
C THR A 41 3.33 -7.78 10.75
N ASP A 42 3.55 -8.79 11.60
CA ASP A 42 4.00 -8.59 12.99
C ASP A 42 5.41 -8.00 13.00
N ARG A 43 5.59 -6.90 13.72
CA ARG A 43 6.91 -6.31 14.00
C ARG A 43 7.20 -6.37 15.50
N PRO A 44 8.47 -6.39 15.93
CA PRO A 44 8.85 -6.51 17.35
C PRO A 44 8.17 -5.50 18.31
N TYR A 45 7.64 -4.41 17.77
CA TYR A 45 6.98 -3.32 18.50
C TYR A 45 5.53 -3.06 18.07
N ARG A 46 4.96 -3.85 17.15
CA ARG A 46 3.60 -3.65 16.61
C ARG A 46 2.99 -4.97 16.18
N ARG A 47 1.84 -5.32 16.73
CA ARG A 47 1.05 -6.43 16.21
C ARG A 47 0.50 -6.12 14.83
N ALA A 48 0.45 -7.13 13.98
CA ALA A 48 -0.28 -7.11 12.72
C ALA A 48 -1.72 -6.62 12.96
N ARG A 49 -2.17 -5.69 12.12
CA ARG A 49 -3.58 -5.29 12.07
C ARG A 49 -4.39 -6.36 11.33
N PRO A 50 -5.67 -6.53 11.67
CA PRO A 50 -6.60 -7.29 10.84
C PRO A 50 -6.54 -6.79 9.39
N TRP A 51 -6.61 -7.73 8.45
CA TRP A 51 -6.61 -7.43 7.01
C TRP A 51 -7.68 -6.41 6.60
N GLU A 52 -8.85 -6.47 7.26
CA GLU A 52 -9.95 -5.52 7.06
C GLU A 52 -9.56 -4.10 7.47
N GLU A 53 -8.91 -3.91 8.62
CA GLU A 53 -8.43 -2.60 9.05
C GLU A 53 -7.34 -2.04 8.12
N ALA A 54 -6.45 -2.91 7.63
CA ALA A 54 -5.43 -2.52 6.65
C ALA A 54 -6.07 -2.09 5.33
N THR A 55 -7.10 -2.81 4.88
CA THR A 55 -7.88 -2.49 3.68
C THR A 55 -8.60 -1.15 3.84
N ASP A 56 -9.28 -0.93 4.96
CA ASP A 56 -10.00 0.32 5.24
C ASP A 56 -9.06 1.53 5.25
N GLU A 57 -7.85 1.41 5.80
CA GLU A 57 -6.84 2.46 5.75
C GLU A 57 -6.40 2.76 4.30
N ILE A 58 -6.13 1.72 3.49
CA ILE A 58 -5.77 1.90 2.07
C ILE A 58 -6.89 2.63 1.31
N LEU A 59 -8.14 2.24 1.54
CA LEU A 59 -9.31 2.89 0.93
C LEU A 59 -9.44 4.36 1.38
N ALA A 60 -9.24 4.64 2.66
CA ALA A 60 -9.33 5.99 3.22
C ALA A 60 -8.25 6.95 2.69
N GLN A 61 -7.10 6.40 2.28
CA GLN A 61 -5.96 7.16 1.75
C GLN A 61 -5.94 7.25 0.21
N ALA A 62 -6.96 6.76 -0.47
CA ALA A 62 -7.12 6.89 -1.92
C ALA A 62 -7.16 8.36 -2.35
N GLY A 63 -6.37 8.73 -3.36
CA GLY A 63 -6.25 10.11 -3.83
C GLY A 63 -5.43 11.03 -2.92
N LYS A 64 -4.88 10.52 -1.81
CA LYS A 64 -3.96 11.24 -0.92
C LYS A 64 -2.58 10.59 -0.91
N GLN A 65 -2.47 9.44 -0.27
CA GLN A 65 -1.23 8.67 -0.23
C GLN A 65 -1.10 7.80 -1.47
N PHE A 66 -2.21 7.19 -1.90
CA PHE A 66 -2.24 6.19 -2.95
C PHE A 66 -3.00 6.67 -4.18
N ASP A 67 -2.62 6.15 -5.34
CA ASP A 67 -3.36 6.37 -6.57
C ASP A 67 -4.77 5.77 -6.48
N PRO A 68 -5.83 6.57 -6.67
CA PRO A 68 -7.20 6.09 -6.56
C PRO A 68 -7.54 4.98 -7.57
N HIS A 69 -6.90 4.93 -8.74
CA HIS A 69 -7.13 3.86 -9.72
C HIS A 69 -6.52 2.53 -9.26
N ILE A 70 -5.35 2.59 -8.63
CA ILE A 70 -4.70 1.41 -8.06
C ILE A 70 -5.49 0.92 -6.84
N VAL A 71 -5.94 1.83 -5.97
CA VAL A 71 -6.80 1.47 -4.83
C VAL A 71 -8.11 0.85 -5.30
N ALA A 72 -8.76 1.38 -6.34
CA ALA A 72 -9.97 0.79 -6.91
C ALA A 72 -9.71 -0.62 -7.47
N THR A 73 -8.59 -0.82 -8.15
CA THR A 73 -8.19 -2.14 -8.67
C THR A 73 -7.89 -3.13 -7.54
N PHE A 74 -7.24 -2.63 -6.48
CA PHE A 74 -6.98 -3.41 -5.27
C PHE A 74 -8.30 -3.85 -4.62
N ALA A 75 -9.25 -2.94 -4.39
CA ALA A 75 -10.55 -3.24 -3.79
C ALA A 75 -11.32 -4.32 -4.56
N GLN A 76 -11.28 -4.30 -5.90
CA GLN A 76 -11.89 -5.34 -6.74
C GLN A 76 -11.22 -6.71 -6.61
N ARG A 77 -9.95 -6.75 -6.20
CA ARG A 77 -9.13 -7.97 -6.10
C ARG A 77 -8.81 -8.35 -4.66
N GLU A 78 -9.33 -7.62 -3.68
CA GLU A 78 -9.02 -7.75 -2.25
C GLU A 78 -9.21 -9.20 -1.79
N ALA A 79 -10.36 -9.80 -2.06
CA ALA A 79 -10.64 -11.19 -1.67
C ALA A 79 -9.62 -12.21 -2.24
N ARG A 80 -9.05 -11.95 -3.41
CA ARG A 80 -7.98 -12.80 -3.98
C ARG A 80 -6.65 -12.53 -3.29
N MET A 81 -6.34 -11.27 -3.00
CA MET A 81 -5.11 -10.89 -2.29
C MET A 81 -5.08 -11.41 -0.86
N ARG A 82 -6.22 -11.34 -0.16
CA ARG A 82 -6.40 -11.92 1.17
C ARG A 82 -6.07 -13.41 1.21
N ARG A 83 -6.60 -14.19 0.25
CA ARG A 83 -6.29 -15.63 0.15
C ARG A 83 -4.80 -15.89 -0.05
N ILE A 84 -4.15 -15.11 -0.92
CA ILE A 84 -2.70 -15.27 -1.18
C ILE A 84 -1.89 -14.94 0.09
N ALA A 85 -2.28 -13.91 0.84
CA ALA A 85 -1.64 -13.56 2.11
C ALA A 85 -1.87 -14.63 3.19
N GLU A 86 -3.04 -15.26 3.23
CA GLU A 86 -3.34 -16.38 4.12
C GLU A 86 -2.60 -17.68 3.72
N GLU A 87 -2.33 -17.88 2.43
CA GLU A 87 -1.62 -19.05 1.87
C GLU A 87 -0.09 -18.96 1.93
N LEU A 88 0.46 -17.75 2.14
CA LEU A 88 1.90 -17.51 2.33
C LEU A 88 2.17 -17.23 3.81
N PRO A 89 2.27 -18.27 4.67
CA PRO A 89 2.83 -18.06 6.00
C PRO A 89 4.28 -17.62 5.81
N GLU A 90 4.58 -16.35 6.11
CA GLU A 90 5.93 -15.85 6.33
C GLU A 90 6.62 -16.86 7.26
N THR A 91 7.56 -17.61 6.70
CA THR A 91 8.27 -18.64 7.42
C THR A 91 9.17 -17.92 8.41
N GLY A 92 8.76 -17.92 9.69
CA GLY A 92 9.55 -17.41 10.81
C GLY A 92 10.89 -18.11 10.95
#